data_AF-A0A1Q8VJM1-F1
#
_entry.id   AF-A0A1Q8VJM1-F1
#
_cell.length_a   1.000
_cell.length_b   1.000
_cell.length_c   1.000
_cell.angle_alpha   90.00
_cell.angle_beta   90.00
_cell.angle_gamma   90.00
#
_symmetry.space_group_name_H-M   'P 1'
#
loop_
_entity.id
_entity.type
_entity.pdbx_description
1 polymer ?
#
loop_
_entity_poly.entity_id
_entity_poly.type
_entity_poly.pdbx_seq_one_letter_code
_entity_poly.pdbx_strand_id
1 'polypeptide(L)'
;MSFGGFARIEDPSATYILDGTPTTAVALTCNGGGSAAFPSLAFYDDELSLVASYDLSRIGGAESHEPVITSLEPRGDILHVEWSNEKLPTDTTGTHTGSGTGSADLSWNGTSFDKSNTTVHDAQGNQVG
;
A
#
# COMPACT_ATOMS: atom_id res chain seq x y z
N MET A 1 24.86 2.44 -17.23
CA MET A 1 23.79 1.46 -17.52
C MET A 1 22.50 2.11 -17.04
N SER A 2 21.51 2.32 -17.92
CA SER A 2 20.20 2.80 -17.49
C SER A 2 19.42 1.58 -17.01
N PHE A 3 19.11 1.51 -15.71
CA PHE A 3 18.11 0.57 -15.24
C PHE A 3 16.76 1.17 -15.66
N GLY A 4 16.16 0.65 -16.73
CA GLY A 4 14.82 1.07 -17.13
C GLY A 4 13.85 0.88 -15.96
N GLY A 5 12.92 1.81 -15.77
CA GLY A 5 11.89 1.66 -14.75
C GLY A 5 11.01 0.45 -15.04
N PHE A 6 10.60 -0.26 -13.99
CA PHE A 6 9.73 -1.43 -14.10
C PHE A 6 8.72 -1.45 -12.95
N ALA A 7 7.53 -2.00 -13.22
CA ALA A 7 6.55 -2.31 -12.20
C ALA A 7 6.55 -3.82 -11.96
N ARG A 8 6.50 -4.22 -10.69
CA ARG A 8 6.34 -5.62 -10.29
C ARG A 8 5.00 -5.77 -9.56
N ILE A 9 4.23 -6.79 -9.96
CA ILE A 9 3.08 -7.26 -9.19
C ILE A 9 3.64 -8.04 -8.00
N GLU A 10 3.22 -7.62 -6.81
CA GLU A 10 3.57 -8.25 -5.54
C GLU A 10 2.39 -9.09 -5.05
N ASP A 11 2.69 -10.20 -4.38
CA ASP A 11 1.72 -10.80 -3.47
C ASP A 11 1.70 -9.92 -2.20
N PRO A 12 0.52 -9.56 -1.66
CA PRO A 12 -0.80 -10.17 -1.90
C PRO A 12 -1.68 -9.52 -2.98
N SER A 13 -2.72 -10.25 -3.39
CA SER A 13 -3.88 -9.75 -4.16
C SER A 13 -5.19 -10.16 -3.51
N ALA A 14 -6.27 -9.41 -3.79
CA ALA A 14 -7.61 -9.70 -3.27
C ALA A 14 -8.72 -9.26 -4.23
N THR A 15 -9.88 -9.90 -4.14
CA THR A 15 -11.09 -9.43 -4.83
C THR A 15 -11.82 -8.40 -3.97
N TYR A 16 -11.85 -7.14 -4.42
CA TYR A 16 -12.50 -6.04 -3.73
C TYR A 16 -13.70 -5.51 -4.54
N ILE A 17 -14.82 -5.21 -3.88
CA ILE A 17 -15.98 -4.63 -4.55
C ILE A 17 -15.82 -3.12 -4.62
N LEU A 18 -15.44 -2.60 -5.78
CA LEU A 18 -15.28 -1.17 -6.05
C LEU A 18 -16.55 -0.66 -6.75
N ASP A 19 -17.29 0.22 -6.08
CA ASP A 19 -18.54 0.80 -6.59
C ASP A 19 -19.55 -0.26 -7.09
N GLY A 20 -19.69 -1.34 -6.32
CA GLY A 20 -20.57 -2.48 -6.66
C GLY A 20 -20.00 -3.44 -7.71
N THR A 21 -18.84 -3.15 -8.29
CA THR A 21 -18.19 -4.00 -9.29
C THR A 21 -17.05 -4.80 -8.64
N PRO A 22 -16.99 -6.14 -8.80
CA PRO A 22 -15.84 -6.91 -8.39
C PRO A 22 -14.58 -6.48 -9.15
N THR A 23 -13.51 -6.17 -8.43
CA THR A 23 -12.20 -5.81 -8.97
C THR A 23 -11.11 -6.65 -8.34
N THR A 24 -10.02 -6.86 -9.05
CA THR A 24 -8.79 -7.45 -8.52
C THR A 24 -7.89 -6.34 -8.01
N ALA A 25 -7.73 -6.24 -6.69
CA ALA A 25 -6.77 -5.36 -6.04
C ALA A 25 -5.41 -6.07 -5.98
N VAL A 26 -4.36 -5.43 -6.49
CA VAL A 26 -2.99 -5.94 -6.47
C VAL A 26 -2.04 -4.89 -5.89
N ALA A 27 -1.07 -5.35 -5.10
CA ALA A 27 0.07 -4.53 -4.73
C ALA A 27 1.05 -4.45 -5.89
N LEU A 28 1.50 -3.24 -6.20
CA LEU A 28 2.50 -2.95 -7.23
C LEU A 28 3.68 -2.22 -6.61
N THR A 29 4.89 -2.62 -6.99
CA THR A 29 6.11 -1.85 -6.72
C THR A 29 6.65 -1.26 -8.01
N CYS A 30 6.62 0.07 -8.15
CA CYS A 30 7.18 0.78 -9.30
C CYS A 30 8.60 1.25 -8.98
N ASN A 31 9.59 0.86 -9.78
CA ASN A 31 10.98 1.25 -9.60
C ASN A 31 11.36 2.33 -10.62
N GLY A 32 11.80 3.49 -10.14
CA GLY A 32 12.11 4.67 -10.97
C GLY A 32 13.50 4.70 -11.61
N GLY A 33 14.17 3.54 -11.76
CA GLY A 33 15.54 3.44 -12.30
C GLY A 33 16.66 3.78 -11.30
N GLY A 34 16.33 3.98 -10.02
CA GLY A 34 17.23 4.08 -8.88
C GLY A 34 16.84 3.09 -7.76
N SER A 35 17.29 3.30 -6.52
CA SER A 35 16.88 2.46 -5.38
C SER A 35 15.46 2.72 -4.88
N ALA A 36 14.84 3.83 -5.33
CA ALA A 36 13.52 4.25 -4.89
C ALA A 36 12.41 3.36 -5.48
N ALA A 37 11.66 2.72 -4.59
CA ALA A 37 10.42 2.02 -4.86
C ALA A 37 9.21 2.90 -4.53
N PHE A 38 8.25 2.95 -5.46
CA PHE A 38 6.98 3.67 -5.34
C PHE A 38 5.86 2.64 -5.30
N PRO A 39 5.51 2.15 -4.10
CA PRO A 39 4.45 1.16 -3.96
C PRO A 39 3.08 1.79 -4.23
N SER A 40 2.20 1.04 -4.90
CA SER A 40 0.82 1.43 -5.17
C SER A 40 -0.11 0.23 -5.10
N LEU A 41 -1.39 0.47 -4.88
CA LEU A 41 -2.44 -0.51 -5.18
C LEU A 41 -3.02 -0.19 -6.55
N ALA A 42 -3.22 -1.22 -7.35
CA ALA A 42 -3.95 -1.13 -8.61
C ALA A 42 -5.19 -2.02 -8.56
N PHE A 43 -6.28 -1.53 -9.11
CA PHE A 43 -7.56 -2.21 -9.15
C PHE A 43 -7.94 -2.44 -10.60
N TYR A 44 -8.08 -3.70 -10.98
CA TYR A 44 -8.43 -4.11 -12.34
C TYR A 44 -9.83 -4.70 -12.38
N ASP A 45 -10.59 -4.43 -13.43
CA ASP A 45 -11.83 -5.14 -13.72
C ASP A 45 -11.57 -6.54 -14.32
N ASP A 46 -12.63 -7.25 -14.70
CA ASP A 46 -12.56 -8.59 -15.30
C ASP A 46 -11.99 -8.60 -16.72
N GLU A 47 -12.01 -7.45 -17.40
CA GLU A 47 -11.35 -7.22 -18.69
C GLU A 47 -9.86 -6.86 -18.54
N LEU A 48 -9.33 -6.82 -17.32
CA LEU A 48 -7.96 -6.43 -16.96
C LEU A 48 -7.65 -4.95 -17.26
N SER A 49 -8.68 -4.10 -17.31
CA SER A 49 -8.51 -2.66 -17.42
C SER A 49 -8.28 -2.05 -16.03
N LEU A 50 -7.32 -1.13 -15.93
CA LEU A 50 -7.07 -0.39 -14.69
C LEU A 50 -8.22 0.59 -14.44
N VAL A 51 -9.01 0.36 -13.38
CA VAL A 51 -10.18 1.19 -13.04
C VAL A 51 -9.90 2.16 -11.89
N ALA A 52 -8.96 1.82 -11.00
CA ALA A 52 -8.50 2.72 -9.95
C ALA A 52 -7.06 2.41 -9.54
N SER A 53 -6.41 3.40 -8.91
CA SER A 53 -5.12 3.20 -8.26
C SER A 53 -5.03 4.01 -6.97
N TYR A 54 -4.20 3.56 -6.04
CA TYR A 54 -3.95 4.23 -4.79
C TYR A 54 -2.44 4.25 -4.50
N ASP A 55 -1.89 5.45 -4.33
CA ASP A 55 -0.48 5.64 -3.99
C ASP A 55 -0.24 5.30 -2.51
N LEU A 56 0.60 4.30 -2.24
CA LEU A 56 0.81 3.79 -0.89
C LEU A 56 1.66 4.72 -0.03
N SER A 57 2.38 5.68 -0.61
CA SER A 57 2.99 6.78 0.17
C SER A 57 1.94 7.58 0.96
N ARG A 58 0.67 7.52 0.55
CA ARG A 58 -0.47 8.13 1.27
C ARG A 58 -0.98 7.28 2.44
N ILE A 59 -0.63 6.00 2.53
CA ILE A 59 -1.03 5.12 3.64
C ILE A 59 -0.13 5.36 4.86
N GLY A 60 1.17 5.08 4.74
CA GLY A 60 2.15 5.26 5.83
C GLY A 60 2.42 6.74 6.18
N GLY A 61 2.06 7.66 5.29
CA GLY A 61 2.33 9.09 5.47
C GLY A 61 3.62 9.52 4.77
N ALA A 62 3.86 10.83 4.72
CA ALA A 62 4.92 11.42 3.90
C ALA A 62 6.35 10.94 4.25
N GLU A 63 6.54 10.44 5.47
CA GLU A 63 7.83 9.95 5.97
C GLU A 63 7.98 8.42 5.81
N SER A 64 6.93 7.70 5.42
CA SER A 64 7.01 6.26 5.19
C SER A 64 7.92 5.98 4.00
N HIS A 65 8.85 5.03 4.17
CA HIS A 65 9.83 4.71 3.14
C HIS A 65 9.50 3.36 2.53
N GLU A 66 8.99 3.38 1.29
CA GLU A 66 8.76 2.17 0.50
C GLU A 66 7.93 1.11 1.26
N PRO A 67 6.70 1.45 1.70
CA PRO A 67 5.86 0.50 2.41
C PRO A 67 5.62 -0.75 1.57
N VAL A 68 5.77 -1.92 2.18
CA VAL A 68 5.55 -3.21 1.54
C VAL A 68 4.22 -3.77 2.02
N ILE A 69 3.25 -3.94 1.13
CA ILE A 69 1.96 -4.52 1.46
C ILE A 69 2.14 -5.99 1.84
N THR A 70 1.64 -6.35 3.01
CA THR A 70 1.71 -7.71 3.55
C THR A 70 0.36 -8.40 3.54
N SER A 71 -0.74 -7.64 3.60
CA SER A 71 -2.10 -8.18 3.55
C SER A 71 -3.08 -7.24 2.85
N LEU A 72 -4.01 -7.84 2.11
CA LEU A 72 -5.18 -7.18 1.55
C LEU A 72 -6.40 -8.02 1.93
N GLU A 73 -7.27 -7.46 2.77
CA GLU A 73 -8.46 -8.15 3.27
C GLU A 73 -9.73 -7.33 2.96
N PRO A 74 -10.55 -7.76 2.00
CA PRO A 74 -11.86 -7.17 1.75
C PRO A 74 -12.81 -7.43 2.93
N ARG A 75 -13.39 -6.36 3.49
CA ARG A 75 -14.33 -6.36 4.62
C ARG A 75 -15.61 -5.61 4.23
N GLY A 76 -16.35 -6.17 3.28
CA GLY A 76 -17.51 -5.50 2.69
C GLY A 76 -17.09 -4.45 1.67
N ASP A 77 -17.47 -3.19 1.90
CA ASP A 77 -17.09 -2.01 1.11
C ASP A 77 -15.73 -1.40 1.52
N ILE A 78 -15.12 -1.96 2.57
CA ILE A 78 -13.78 -1.58 3.05
C ILE A 78 -12.74 -2.57 2.53
N LEU A 79 -11.61 -2.06 2.06
CA LEU A 79 -10.40 -2.84 1.89
C LEU A 79 -9.46 -2.56 3.05
N HIS A 80 -9.25 -3.54 3.92
CA HIS A 80 -8.24 -3.47 4.96
C HIS A 80 -6.87 -3.79 4.37
N VAL A 81 -5.90 -2.92 4.62
CA VAL A 81 -4.55 -3.00 4.09
C VAL A 81 -3.58 -3.06 5.26
N GLU A 82 -2.69 -4.05 5.26
CA GLU A 82 -1.55 -4.10 6.17
C GLU A 82 -0.24 -3.94 5.39
N TRP A 83 0.72 -3.28 6.01
CA TRP A 83 2.06 -3.11 5.45
C TRP A 83 3.15 -3.22 6.51
N SER A 84 4.35 -3.47 6.00
CA SER A 84 5.61 -3.40 6.74
C SER A 84 6.50 -2.29 6.19
N ASN A 85 7.66 -2.10 6.82
CA ASN A 85 8.63 -1.05 6.47
C ASN A 85 8.13 0.37 6.79
N GLU A 86 7.26 0.51 7.79
CA GLU A 86 6.79 1.81 8.25
C GLU A 86 7.89 2.55 9.00
N LYS A 87 8.06 3.84 8.69
CA LYS A 87 9.14 4.64 9.27
C LYS A 87 8.73 5.14 10.65
N LEU A 88 9.50 4.76 11.67
CA LEU A 88 9.29 5.22 13.04
C LEU A 88 10.24 6.35 13.42
N PRO A 89 9.88 7.24 14.36
CA PRO A 89 10.78 8.28 14.87
C PRO A 89 12.10 7.76 15.45
N THR A 90 12.13 6.51 15.92
CA THR A 90 13.32 5.84 16.47
C THR A 90 14.26 5.30 15.39
N ASP A 91 13.82 5.24 14.14
CA ASP A 91 14.63 4.74 13.03
C ASP A 91 15.64 5.79 12.60
N THR A 92 16.83 5.76 13.21
CA THR A 92 17.87 6.79 13.02
C THR A 92 18.92 6.44 11.95
N THR A 93 18.88 5.21 11.41
CA THR A 93 19.87 4.71 10.46
C THR A 93 19.22 3.98 9.29
N GLY A 94 19.80 4.09 8.10
CA GLY A 94 19.33 3.40 6.89
C GLY A 94 18.20 4.15 6.17
N THR A 95 18.45 4.52 4.92
CA THR A 95 17.37 4.90 4.00
C THR A 95 16.62 3.63 3.63
N HIS A 96 15.29 3.66 3.66
CA HIS A 96 14.42 2.50 3.32
C HIS A 96 14.37 1.35 4.34
N THR A 97 14.75 1.58 5.60
CA THR A 97 14.69 0.58 6.68
C THR A 97 13.76 1.02 7.80
N GLY A 98 12.46 1.10 7.50
CA GLY A 98 11.43 1.31 8.52
C GLY A 98 11.28 0.04 9.37
N SER A 99 11.25 0.19 10.69
CA SER A 99 11.09 -0.96 11.59
C SER A 99 9.63 -1.25 11.97
N GLY A 100 8.72 -0.36 11.63
CA GLY A 100 7.32 -0.46 11.98
C GLY A 100 6.48 -1.28 11.00
N THR A 101 5.29 -1.63 11.46
CA THR A 101 4.19 -2.11 10.62
C THR A 101 3.00 -1.18 10.76
N GLY A 102 2.07 -1.23 9.82
CA GLY A 102 0.83 -0.49 9.96
C GLY A 102 -0.35 -1.16 9.29
N SER A 103 -1.53 -0.65 9.62
CA SER A 103 -2.78 -1.03 8.97
C SER A 103 -3.67 0.19 8.74
N ALA A 104 -4.54 0.12 7.72
CA ALA A 104 -5.49 1.16 7.40
C ALA A 104 -6.68 0.57 6.63
N ASP A 105 -7.82 1.24 6.74
CA ASP A 105 -9.02 0.91 5.99
C ASP A 105 -9.17 1.89 4.82
N LEU A 106 -9.37 1.35 3.62
CA LEU A 106 -9.65 2.12 2.41
C LEU A 106 -11.11 1.94 2.00
N SER A 107 -11.80 3.05 1.76
CA SER A 107 -13.19 3.06 1.28
C SER A 107 -13.33 3.91 0.02
N TRP A 108 -14.00 3.39 -0.99
CA TRP A 108 -14.25 4.13 -2.23
C TRP A 108 -15.35 5.19 -2.05
N ASN A 109 -15.06 6.45 -2.39
CA ASN A 109 -16.00 7.57 -2.26
C ASN A 109 -16.71 7.95 -3.58
N GLY A 110 -16.53 7.15 -4.63
CA GLY A 110 -17.02 7.42 -5.98
C GLY A 110 -15.95 8.00 -6.93
N THR A 111 -14.86 8.54 -6.40
CA THR A 111 -13.78 9.14 -7.21
C THR A 111 -12.37 8.76 -6.76
N SER A 112 -12.18 8.51 -5.48
CA SER A 112 -10.92 8.07 -4.88
C SER A 112 -11.18 7.21 -3.65
N PHE A 113 -10.11 6.67 -3.06
CA PHE A 113 -10.19 6.05 -1.74
C PHE A 113 -10.00 7.09 -0.63
N ASP A 114 -10.90 7.06 0.35
CA ASP A 114 -10.70 7.67 1.65
C ASP A 114 -9.96 6.68 2.57
N LYS A 115 -8.98 7.20 3.32
CA LYS A 115 -8.22 6.42 4.30
C LYS A 115 -8.76 6.67 5.70
N SER A 116 -8.97 5.61 6.47
CA SER A 116 -9.40 5.67 7.87
C SER A 116 -8.74 4.58 8.72
N ASN A 117 -9.03 4.57 10.03
CA ASN A 117 -8.60 3.56 11.01
C ASN A 117 -7.11 3.20 10.92
N THR A 118 -6.26 4.20 10.73
CA THR A 118 -4.83 3.98 10.59
C THR A 118 -4.22 3.63 11.94
N THR A 119 -3.49 2.52 12.00
CA THR A 119 -2.68 2.12 13.15
C THR A 119 -1.25 1.86 12.70
N VAL A 120 -0.29 2.20 13.56
CA VAL A 120 1.13 1.91 13.35
C VAL A 120 1.66 1.25 14.61
N HIS A 121 2.48 0.22 14.44
CA HIS A 121 3.08 -0.54 15.53
C HIS A 121 4.60 -0.52 15.40
N ASP A 122 5.28 -0.48 16.55
CA ASP A 122 6.72 -0.66 16.62
C ASP A 122 7.14 -2.13 16.45
N ALA A 123 8.45 -2.39 16.37
CA ALA A 123 8.98 -3.74 16.24
C ALA A 123 8.72 -4.64 17.47
N GLN A 124 8.21 -4.09 18.57
CA GLN A 124 7.77 -4.82 19.76
C GLN A 124 6.25 -5.06 19.75
N GLY A 125 5.53 -4.54 18.75
CA GLY A 125 4.09 -4.64 18.60
C GLY A 125 3.29 -3.60 19.38
N ASN A 126 3.94 -2.61 20.00
CA ASN A 126 3.23 -1.52 20.66
C ASN A 126 2.68 -0.56 19.61
N GLN A 127 1.42 -0.14 19.77
CA GLN A 127 0.89 0.91 18.92
C GLN A 127 1.63 2.24 19.18
N VAL A 128 2.05 2.90 18.11
CA VAL A 128 2.74 4.19 18.12
C VAL A 128 1.97 5.16 17.22
N GLY A 129 1.48 6.26 17.80
CA GLY A 129 0.60 7.21 17.11
C GLY A 129 -0.81 7.24 17.67
#